data_AF-A0A1A6H1C0-F1
#
_entry.id   AF-A0A1A6H1C0-F1
#
_cell.length_a   1.000
_cell.length_b   1.000
_cell.length_c   1.000
_cell.angle_alpha   90.00
_cell.angle_beta   90.00
_cell.angle_gamma   90.00
#
_symmetry.space_group_name_H-M   'P 1'
#
loop_
_entity.id
_entity.type
_entity.pdbx_description
1 polymer ?
#
loop_
_entity_poly.entity_id
_entity_poly.type
_entity_poly.pdbx_seq_one_letter_code
_entity_poly.pdbx_strand_id
1 'polypeptide(L)'
;LDNNGCITREENIIVFLLKKRRYKNQRLLVNATITEEGTGFEVVGSGTTKIERTTTKLIFVKADSHFKRGIPFVVKVCLEDIKGTPMPNEQVFIKARELGYTNVTTTDQHGLAEFSINTSSIKGSSLNIKIYHKEESSCFRYSCIAEEHAQIHHVAHSVYSNSWSYVYIETEAGVLPYTPVKGDFVLEIPVDLSMAPEAKILIYAILPDGEMIADSAKLEIEKCLLNKVDLTFTPAQSLPTSQAHLRVTASPQSLCGLRAVDQSVLLLKPEAELSPSWIYNLPDMQPRNFIPSPHQLLEEQDPCEWDRDSDGLEYLQPNERDAYSYVEDMGLTAFTNLKIKYPKECFEYDIFTPMP
;
A
#
# COMPACT_ATOMS: atom_id res chain seq x y z
N LEU A 1 40.57 8.85 -14.19
CA LEU A 1 39.57 9.35 -13.21
C LEU A 1 39.80 10.85 -13.08
N ASP A 2 38.76 11.63 -12.78
CA ASP A 2 38.92 13.05 -12.43
C ASP A 2 39.63 13.22 -11.07
N ASN A 3 39.88 14.46 -10.66
CA ASN A 3 40.51 14.78 -9.38
C ASN A 3 39.69 14.29 -8.15
N ASN A 4 38.44 13.87 -8.35
CA ASN A 4 37.57 13.32 -7.31
C ASN A 4 37.43 11.79 -7.42
N GLY A 5 38.17 11.13 -8.32
CA GLY A 5 38.11 9.67 -8.47
C GLY A 5 36.89 9.17 -9.26
N CYS A 6 36.23 10.00 -10.07
CA CYS A 6 35.09 9.62 -10.89
C CYS A 6 35.45 9.54 -12.39
N ILE A 7 34.74 8.69 -13.12
CA ILE A 7 34.75 8.69 -14.60
C ILE A 7 33.31 8.68 -15.08
N THR A 8 32.94 9.73 -15.81
CA THR A 8 31.61 9.85 -16.42
C THR A 8 31.74 9.55 -17.90
N ARG A 9 30.99 8.57 -18.40
CA ARG A 9 30.84 8.31 -19.84
C ARG A 9 29.39 8.41 -20.23
N GLU A 10 29.12 9.24 -21.23
CA GLU A 10 27.82 9.33 -21.87
C GLU A 10 27.79 8.38 -23.06
N GLU A 11 26.84 7.45 -23.05
CA GLU A 11 26.66 6.46 -24.12
C GLU A 11 25.31 6.69 -24.82
N ASN A 12 25.28 6.57 -26.15
CA ASN A 12 24.06 6.76 -26.92
C ASN A 12 23.17 5.50 -26.84
N ILE A 13 22.19 5.53 -25.95
CA ILE A 13 21.27 4.42 -25.72
C ILE A 13 20.21 4.22 -26.81
N ILE A 14 20.14 5.09 -27.83
CA ILE A 14 19.17 4.98 -28.94
C ILE A 14 19.43 3.72 -29.79
N VAL A 15 20.69 3.26 -29.85
CA VAL A 15 21.13 2.06 -30.59
C VAL A 15 20.40 0.80 -30.12
N PHE A 16 19.99 0.73 -28.86
CA PHE A 16 19.32 -0.45 -28.30
C PHE A 16 17.84 -0.60 -28.73
N LEU A 17 17.31 0.30 -29.58
CA LEU A 17 15.94 0.24 -30.13
C LEU A 17 14.86 0.01 -29.05
N LEU A 18 15.06 0.59 -27.87
CA LEU A 18 14.30 0.33 -26.65
C LEU A 18 12.80 0.67 -26.77
N LYS A 19 12.42 1.46 -27.78
CA LYS A 19 11.02 1.85 -28.03
C LYS A 19 10.15 0.75 -28.65
N LYS A 20 10.70 -0.36 -29.17
CA LYS A 20 9.88 -1.43 -29.80
C LYS A 20 9.16 -2.32 -28.77
N ARG A 21 7.82 -2.43 -28.84
CA ARG A 21 6.94 -3.21 -27.93
C ARG A 21 7.36 -4.69 -27.67
N ARG A 22 8.23 -5.26 -28.51
CA ARG A 22 8.72 -6.65 -28.43
C ARG A 22 9.55 -6.95 -27.16
N TYR A 23 10.11 -5.93 -26.51
CA TYR A 23 10.95 -6.09 -25.31
C TYR A 23 10.32 -5.36 -24.13
N LYS A 24 9.59 -6.09 -23.27
CA LYS A 24 8.88 -5.52 -22.11
C LYS A 24 9.79 -5.24 -20.91
N ASN A 25 10.84 -6.04 -20.70
CA ASN A 25 11.72 -5.92 -19.54
C ASN A 25 13.18 -5.80 -20.00
N GLN A 26 13.66 -4.57 -20.19
CA GLN A 26 15.06 -4.31 -20.50
C GLN A 26 15.75 -3.78 -19.24
N ARG A 27 16.82 -4.47 -18.84
CA ARG A 27 17.73 -4.01 -17.79
C ARG A 27 19.10 -3.80 -18.44
N LEU A 28 19.71 -2.66 -18.19
CA LEU A 28 21.11 -2.43 -18.54
C LEU A 28 21.94 -2.84 -17.34
N LEU A 29 22.81 -3.82 -17.55
CA LEU A 29 23.86 -4.20 -16.61
C LEU A 29 25.15 -3.51 -17.06
N VAL A 30 25.76 -2.76 -16.16
CA VAL A 30 27.04 -2.10 -16.37
C VAL A 30 28.03 -2.71 -15.40
N ASN A 31 29.12 -3.28 -15.93
CA ASN A 31 30.23 -3.78 -15.14
C ASN A 31 31.41 -2.82 -15.32
N ALA A 32 32.02 -2.42 -14.22
CA ALA A 32 33.20 -1.58 -14.20
C ALA A 32 34.31 -2.31 -13.45
N THR A 33 35.49 -2.37 -14.04
CA THR A 33 36.69 -2.92 -13.40
C THR A 33 37.67 -1.79 -13.18
N ILE A 34 38.11 -1.62 -11.93
CA ILE A 34 39.12 -0.64 -11.55
C ILE A 34 40.36 -1.39 -11.15
N THR A 35 41.48 -1.08 -11.80
CA THR A 35 42.80 -1.63 -11.48
C THR A 35 43.60 -0.59 -10.72
N GLU A 36 44.10 -0.93 -9.53
CA GLU A 36 44.94 -0.06 -8.73
C GLU A 36 46.37 0.00 -9.31
N GLU A 37 46.84 1.22 -9.56
CA GLU A 37 48.20 1.45 -10.06
C GLU A 37 49.23 1.21 -8.94
N GLY A 38 50.09 0.20 -9.12
CA GLY A 38 51.18 -0.15 -8.20
C GLY A 38 51.06 -1.54 -7.58
N THR A 39 49.85 -1.98 -7.22
CA THR A 39 49.58 -3.34 -6.68
C THR A 39 49.07 -4.30 -7.75
N GLY A 40 48.46 -3.78 -8.82
CA GLY A 40 47.79 -4.58 -9.85
C GLY A 40 46.48 -5.24 -9.37
N PHE A 41 45.96 -4.83 -8.21
CA PHE A 41 44.71 -5.35 -7.67
C PHE A 41 43.51 -4.84 -8.47
N GLU A 42 42.56 -5.72 -8.80
CA GLU A 42 41.36 -5.40 -9.57
C GLU A 42 40.11 -5.50 -8.70
N VAL A 43 39.30 -4.44 -8.70
CA VAL A 43 37.98 -4.42 -8.08
C VAL A 43 36.93 -4.30 -9.16
N VAL A 44 35.93 -5.19 -9.13
CA VAL A 44 34.80 -5.17 -10.06
C VAL A 44 33.57 -4.64 -9.34
N GLY A 45 33.05 -3.52 -9.83
CA GLY A 45 31.73 -3.01 -9.48
C GLY A 45 30.72 -3.37 -10.57
N SER A 46 29.48 -3.63 -10.20
CA SER A 46 28.39 -3.77 -11.16
C SER A 46 27.18 -2.97 -10.72
N GLY A 47 26.50 -2.36 -11.68
CA GLY A 47 25.27 -1.61 -11.48
C GLY A 47 24.22 -2.08 -12.47
N THR A 48 22.97 -2.14 -12.03
CA THR A 48 21.85 -2.41 -12.94
C THR A 48 20.88 -1.26 -12.95
N THR A 49 20.32 -0.95 -14.12
CA THR A 49 19.22 0.00 -14.25
C THR A 49 18.12 -0.57 -15.13
N LYS A 50 16.86 -0.31 -14.76
CA LYS A 50 15.69 -0.76 -15.51
C LYS A 50 15.27 0.35 -16.47
N ILE A 51 14.94 -0.04 -17.70
CA ILE A 51 14.38 0.89 -18.68
C ILE A 51 12.86 0.81 -18.59
N GLU A 52 12.23 1.89 -18.13
CA GLU A 52 10.78 2.03 -18.16
C GLU A 52 10.34 2.69 -19.47
N ARG A 53 9.17 2.29 -19.98
CA ARG A 53 8.56 2.86 -21.20
C ARG A 53 7.66 4.06 -20.90
N THR A 54 7.08 4.08 -19.70
CA THR A 54 6.21 5.15 -19.23
C THR A 54 7.06 6.30 -18.72
N THR A 55 6.78 7.51 -19.20
CA THR A 55 7.45 8.74 -18.74
C THR A 55 6.89 9.26 -17.42
N THR A 56 5.68 8.80 -17.06
CA THR A 56 4.95 9.18 -15.86
C THR A 56 4.53 7.95 -15.06
N LYS A 57 4.21 8.15 -13.79
CA LYS A 57 3.69 7.15 -12.85
C LYS A 57 2.48 7.72 -12.13
N LEU A 58 1.47 6.88 -11.92
CA LEU A 58 0.30 7.19 -11.09
C LEU A 58 0.34 6.29 -9.87
N ILE A 59 0.17 6.88 -8.69
CA ILE A 59 0.25 6.18 -7.40
C ILE A 59 -1.03 6.46 -6.63
N PHE A 60 -1.66 5.42 -6.06
CA PHE A 60 -2.78 5.61 -5.14
C PHE A 60 -2.28 6.14 -3.81
N VAL A 61 -2.82 7.28 -3.40
CA VAL A 61 -2.62 7.85 -2.05
C VAL A 61 -3.76 7.38 -1.15
N LYS A 62 -5.00 7.40 -1.67
CA LYS A 62 -6.19 6.88 -0.98
C LYS A 62 -7.11 6.19 -2.00
N ALA A 63 -7.40 4.92 -1.79
CA ALA A 63 -8.38 4.16 -2.56
C ALA A 63 -8.83 2.95 -1.74
N ASP A 64 -9.94 3.10 -1.02
CA ASP A 64 -10.43 2.03 -0.14
C ASP A 64 -10.83 0.80 -0.95
N SER A 65 -10.54 -0.40 -0.45
CA SER A 65 -10.90 -1.66 -1.12
C SER A 65 -12.41 -1.94 -1.12
N HIS A 66 -13.19 -1.17 -0.35
CA HIS A 66 -14.62 -1.34 -0.21
C HIS A 66 -15.34 0.00 -0.25
N PHE A 67 -16.57 -0.01 -0.75
CA PHE A 67 -17.42 1.17 -0.81
C PHE A 67 -18.76 0.91 -0.12
N LYS A 68 -19.32 1.97 0.46
CA LYS A 68 -20.62 1.97 1.13
C LYS A 68 -21.62 2.69 0.25
N ARG A 69 -22.74 2.04 -0.06
CA ARG A 69 -23.76 2.62 -0.95
C ARG A 69 -24.35 3.87 -0.30
N GLY A 70 -24.42 4.95 -1.07
CA GLY A 70 -24.91 6.25 -0.57
C GLY A 70 -23.83 7.12 0.09
N ILE A 71 -22.63 6.58 0.35
CA ILE A 71 -21.47 7.34 0.80
C ILE A 71 -20.55 7.58 -0.40
N PRO A 72 -20.17 8.84 -0.69
CA PRO A 72 -19.25 9.12 -1.79
C PRO A 72 -17.92 8.40 -1.61
N PHE A 73 -17.50 7.67 -2.64
CA PHE A 73 -16.23 6.96 -2.65
C PHE A 73 -15.12 7.91 -3.12
N VAL A 74 -14.21 8.23 -2.21
CA VAL A 74 -13.12 9.19 -2.43
C VAL A 74 -11.87 8.46 -2.89
N VAL A 75 -11.29 8.93 -4.00
CA VAL A 75 -10.04 8.41 -4.56
C VAL A 75 -9.04 9.54 -4.70
N LYS A 76 -7.85 9.38 -4.11
CA LYS A 76 -6.73 10.31 -4.24
C LYS A 76 -5.56 9.61 -4.91
N VAL A 77 -4.99 10.28 -5.92
CA VAL A 77 -3.83 9.79 -6.67
C VAL A 77 -2.76 10.86 -6.77
N CYS A 78 -1.49 10.43 -6.80
CA CYS A 78 -0.34 11.27 -7.10
C CYS A 78 0.15 10.96 -8.52
N LEU A 79 0.37 12.00 -9.33
CA LEU A 79 1.02 11.92 -10.63
C LEU A 79 2.47 12.39 -10.49
N GLU A 80 3.39 11.50 -10.84
CA GLU A 80 4.82 11.74 -10.75
C GLU A 80 5.51 11.45 -12.09
N ASP A 81 6.67 12.07 -12.31
CA ASP A 81 7.56 11.70 -13.40
C ASP A 81 8.30 10.37 -13.07
N ILE A 82 9.05 9.84 -14.04
CA ILE A 82 9.85 8.62 -13.84
C ILE A 82 10.87 8.72 -12.68
N LYS A 83 11.32 9.95 -12.36
CA LYS A 83 12.28 10.26 -11.30
C LYS A 83 11.62 10.48 -9.94
N GLY A 84 10.30 10.41 -9.83
CA GLY A 84 9.53 10.64 -8.60
C GLY A 84 9.23 12.11 -8.31
N THR A 85 9.37 13.00 -9.30
CA THR A 85 9.04 14.42 -9.15
C THR A 85 7.53 14.61 -9.38
N PRO A 86 6.80 15.27 -8.48
CA PRO A 86 5.36 15.50 -8.65
C PRO A 86 5.08 16.39 -9.88
N MET A 87 3.99 16.10 -10.59
CA MET A 87 3.59 16.79 -11.82
C MET A 87 2.33 17.64 -11.60
N PRO A 88 2.48 18.95 -11.33
CA PRO A 88 1.35 19.84 -11.09
C PRO A 88 0.68 20.33 -12.38
N ASN A 89 -0.59 20.74 -12.28
CA ASN A 89 -1.39 21.31 -13.38
C ASN A 89 -1.62 20.37 -14.58
N GLU A 90 -1.62 19.07 -14.35
CA GLU A 90 -1.83 18.03 -15.36
C GLU A 90 -3.22 17.40 -15.22
N GLN A 91 -3.86 17.02 -16.33
CA GLN A 91 -5.20 16.45 -16.30
C GLN A 91 -5.17 14.95 -16.03
N VAL A 92 -5.87 14.50 -14.99
CA VAL A 92 -6.05 13.08 -14.69
C VAL A 92 -7.51 12.70 -14.91
N PHE A 93 -7.73 11.58 -15.60
CA PHE A 93 -9.05 11.07 -15.92
C PHE A 93 -9.37 9.86 -15.06
N ILE A 94 -10.59 9.81 -14.53
CA ILE A 94 -11.15 8.66 -13.83
C ILE A 94 -12.35 8.11 -14.59
N LYS A 95 -12.34 6.81 -14.86
CA LYS A 95 -13.42 6.08 -15.50
C LYS A 95 -13.98 5.04 -14.54
N ALA A 96 -15.24 5.19 -14.17
CA ALA A 96 -15.99 4.23 -13.36
C ALA A 96 -16.86 3.37 -14.28
N ARG A 97 -16.59 2.06 -14.38
CA ARG A 97 -17.24 1.18 -15.36
C ARG A 97 -18.74 1.05 -15.13
N GLU A 98 -19.14 0.91 -13.87
CA GLU A 98 -20.52 0.65 -13.45
C GLU A 98 -21.42 1.87 -13.60
N LEU A 99 -20.83 3.07 -13.51
CA LEU A 99 -21.55 4.34 -13.67
C LEU A 99 -21.49 4.87 -15.10
N GLY A 100 -20.61 4.31 -15.94
CA GLY A 100 -20.49 4.65 -17.35
C GLY A 100 -20.01 6.08 -17.64
N TYR A 101 -19.52 6.82 -16.64
CA TYR A 101 -19.00 8.18 -16.82
C TYR A 101 -17.48 8.25 -16.72
N THR A 102 -16.93 9.34 -17.26
CA THR A 102 -15.52 9.72 -17.10
C THR A 102 -15.46 11.14 -16.53
N ASN A 103 -14.78 11.32 -15.40
CA ASN A 103 -14.51 12.63 -14.83
C ASN A 103 -13.04 12.99 -15.03
N VAL A 104 -12.76 14.29 -14.99
CA VAL A 104 -11.40 14.83 -15.13
C VAL A 104 -11.15 15.83 -14.02
N THR A 105 -9.97 15.76 -13.43
CA THR A 105 -9.47 16.69 -12.41
C THR A 105 -8.05 17.07 -12.78
N THR A 106 -7.65 18.29 -12.43
CA THR A 106 -6.27 18.76 -12.62
C THR A 106 -5.48 18.56 -11.34
N THR A 107 -4.23 18.11 -11.45
CA THR A 107 -3.33 17.91 -10.30
C THR A 107 -2.93 19.23 -9.64
N ASP A 108 -2.81 19.21 -8.31
CA ASP A 108 -2.36 20.35 -7.51
C ASP A 108 -0.82 20.54 -7.58
N GLN A 109 -0.28 21.49 -6.80
CA GLN A 109 1.15 21.78 -6.72
C GLN A 109 2.04 20.59 -6.29
N HIS A 110 1.46 19.59 -5.62
CA HIS A 110 2.12 18.37 -5.18
C HIS A 110 1.83 17.19 -6.11
N GLY A 111 1.21 17.42 -7.28
CA GLY A 111 0.85 16.37 -8.22
C GLY A 111 -0.36 15.53 -7.79
N LEU A 112 -1.13 15.97 -6.78
CA LEU A 112 -2.27 15.24 -6.24
C LEU A 112 -3.55 15.57 -7.00
N ALA A 113 -4.35 14.55 -7.31
CA ALA A 113 -5.69 14.68 -7.86
C ALA A 113 -6.68 13.86 -7.02
N GLU A 114 -7.79 14.49 -6.65
CA GLU A 114 -8.86 13.88 -5.86
C GLU A 114 -10.13 13.75 -6.70
N PHE A 115 -10.80 12.62 -6.53
CA PHE A 115 -12.09 12.30 -7.15
C PHE A 115 -13.07 11.85 -6.08
N SER A 116 -14.32 12.29 -6.21
CA SER A 116 -15.43 11.83 -5.38
C SER A 116 -16.49 11.18 -6.28
N ILE A 117 -16.78 9.91 -6.05
CA ILE A 117 -17.69 9.10 -6.85
C ILE A 117 -18.98 8.87 -6.06
N ASN A 118 -20.11 9.30 -6.60
CA ASN A 118 -21.40 8.99 -5.98
C ASN A 118 -21.75 7.52 -6.19
N THR A 119 -21.84 6.76 -5.10
CA THR A 119 -22.10 5.31 -5.10
C THR A 119 -23.59 4.97 -5.02
N SER A 120 -24.48 5.95 -4.88
CA SER A 120 -25.92 5.73 -4.63
C SER A 120 -26.63 4.98 -5.76
N SER A 121 -26.17 5.16 -7.00
CA SER A 121 -26.77 4.53 -8.19
C SER A 121 -26.15 3.18 -8.56
N ILE A 122 -25.12 2.74 -7.82
CA ILE A 122 -24.44 1.46 -8.09
C ILE A 122 -25.31 0.32 -7.57
N LYS A 123 -25.78 -0.53 -8.48
CA LYS A 123 -26.54 -1.75 -8.15
C LYS A 123 -25.67 -2.99 -7.96
N GLY A 124 -24.47 -3.00 -8.55
CA GLY A 124 -23.55 -4.14 -8.52
C GLY A 124 -22.80 -4.28 -7.19
N SER A 125 -22.08 -5.40 -7.07
CA SER A 125 -21.24 -5.75 -5.91
C SER A 125 -19.81 -5.19 -5.98
N SER A 126 -19.45 -4.57 -7.11
CA SER A 126 -18.10 -4.08 -7.39
C SER A 126 -18.12 -2.75 -8.12
N LEU A 127 -17.13 -1.91 -7.87
CA LEU A 127 -16.85 -0.66 -8.54
C LEU A 127 -15.45 -0.75 -9.17
N ASN A 128 -15.40 -0.85 -10.49
CA ASN A 128 -14.18 -0.92 -11.28
C ASN A 128 -13.77 0.48 -11.74
N ILE A 129 -12.64 0.93 -11.22
CA ILE A 129 -12.09 2.26 -11.45
C ILE A 129 -10.81 2.14 -12.27
N LYS A 130 -10.75 2.89 -13.35
CA LYS A 130 -9.54 3.08 -14.15
C LYS A 130 -9.14 4.54 -14.13
N ILE A 131 -7.88 4.81 -13.79
CA ILE A 131 -7.32 6.17 -13.75
C ILE A 131 -6.16 6.25 -14.74
N TYR A 132 -6.12 7.34 -15.52
CA TYR A 132 -5.10 7.56 -16.55
C TYR A 132 -4.82 9.05 -16.78
N HIS A 133 -3.58 9.38 -17.14
CA HIS A 133 -3.15 10.77 -17.44
C HIS A 133 -3.46 11.17 -18.89
N LYS A 134 -3.27 10.26 -19.84
CA LYS A 134 -3.51 10.50 -21.27
C LYS A 134 -4.11 9.27 -21.91
N GLU A 135 -5.02 9.48 -22.87
CA GLU A 135 -5.64 8.38 -23.60
C GLU A 135 -4.60 7.66 -24.46
N GLU A 136 -4.58 6.33 -24.38
CA GLU A 136 -3.62 5.52 -25.12
C GLU A 136 -3.96 5.59 -26.61
N SER A 137 -3.05 6.14 -27.42
CA SER A 137 -3.23 6.16 -28.87
C SER A 137 -3.31 4.71 -29.38
N SER A 138 -4.44 4.31 -29.97
CA SER A 138 -4.68 2.94 -30.42
C SER A 138 -3.81 2.58 -31.63
N CYS A 139 -2.57 2.15 -31.40
CA CYS A 139 -1.69 1.69 -32.49
C CYS A 139 -1.76 0.18 -32.66
N PHE A 140 -2.55 -0.27 -33.64
CA PHE A 140 -2.77 -1.69 -33.95
C PHE A 140 -1.60 -2.35 -34.72
N ARG A 141 -0.52 -1.63 -35.06
CA ARG A 141 0.63 -2.18 -35.81
C ARG A 141 1.83 -2.49 -34.90
N TYR A 142 2.46 -3.65 -35.14
CA TYR A 142 3.70 -4.10 -34.47
C TYR A 142 4.92 -3.16 -34.63
N SER A 143 4.83 -2.16 -35.52
CA SER A 143 5.90 -1.22 -35.86
C SER A 143 5.76 0.16 -35.21
N CYS A 144 4.73 0.42 -34.40
CA CYS A 144 4.52 1.74 -33.82
C CYS A 144 5.41 2.00 -32.60
N ILE A 145 5.87 3.24 -32.49
CA ILE A 145 6.37 3.84 -31.26
C ILE A 145 5.14 4.47 -30.58
N ALA A 146 4.52 3.77 -29.64
CA ALA A 146 3.45 4.34 -28.81
C ALA A 146 4.07 4.79 -27.49
N GLU A 147 3.83 6.04 -27.09
CA GLU A 147 4.10 6.46 -25.71
C GLU A 147 3.10 5.74 -24.81
N GLU A 148 3.62 4.97 -23.87
CA GLU A 148 2.79 4.29 -22.87
C GLU A 148 2.54 5.31 -21.77
N HIS A 149 1.26 5.62 -21.52
CA HIS A 149 0.87 6.56 -20.49
C HIS A 149 0.56 5.82 -19.20
N ALA A 150 0.83 6.46 -18.06
CA ALA A 150 0.52 5.90 -16.76
C ALA A 150 -0.98 5.58 -16.66
N GLN A 151 -1.29 4.34 -16.28
CA GLN A 151 -2.64 3.90 -15.94
C GLN A 151 -2.59 2.98 -14.73
N ILE A 152 -3.58 3.12 -13.85
CA ILE A 152 -3.78 2.27 -12.69
C ILE A 152 -5.24 1.85 -12.61
N HIS A 153 -5.46 0.66 -12.07
CA HIS A 153 -6.79 0.07 -11.92
C HIS A 153 -7.02 -0.25 -10.44
N HIS A 154 -8.25 -0.03 -10.00
CA HIS A 154 -8.69 -0.37 -8.65
C HIS A 154 -10.08 -0.98 -8.72
N VAL A 155 -10.33 -1.95 -7.86
CA VAL A 155 -11.65 -2.56 -7.70
C VAL A 155 -12.03 -2.44 -6.25
N ALA A 156 -13.16 -1.78 -6.00
CA ALA A 156 -13.75 -1.69 -4.67
C ALA A 156 -15.00 -2.57 -4.61
N HIS A 157 -15.20 -3.32 -3.53
CA HIS A 157 -16.37 -4.17 -3.32
C HIS A 157 -17.40 -3.52 -2.40
N SER A 158 -18.69 -3.83 -2.55
CA SER A 158 -19.70 -3.26 -1.64
C SER A 158 -19.56 -3.83 -0.23
N VAL A 159 -19.87 -2.95 0.72
CA VAL A 159 -20.19 -3.33 2.10
C VAL A 159 -21.69 -3.52 2.18
N TYR A 160 -22.11 -4.67 2.70
CA TYR A 160 -23.51 -4.99 2.86
C TYR A 160 -24.04 -4.55 4.22
N SER A 161 -25.27 -4.03 4.20
CA SER A 161 -26.08 -3.79 5.39
C SER A 161 -27.55 -4.00 5.02
N ASN A 162 -28.28 -4.74 5.85
CA ASN A 162 -29.71 -5.00 5.65
C ASN A 162 -30.54 -3.72 5.82
N SER A 163 -30.18 -2.86 6.78
CA SER A 163 -30.83 -1.56 7.00
C SER A 163 -30.35 -0.45 6.07
N TRP A 164 -29.43 -0.74 5.14
CA TRP A 164 -28.78 0.25 4.27
C TRP A 164 -28.15 1.41 5.06
N SER A 165 -27.71 1.11 6.28
CA SER A 165 -27.07 2.07 7.19
C SER A 165 -25.60 1.72 7.34
N TYR A 166 -24.75 2.74 7.42
CA TYR A 166 -23.32 2.53 7.51
C TYR A 166 -22.69 3.52 8.48
N VAL A 167 -21.64 3.06 9.17
CA VAL A 167 -20.68 3.94 9.86
C VAL A 167 -19.50 4.12 8.91
N TYR A 168 -18.91 5.31 8.87
CA TYR A 168 -17.73 5.61 8.06
C TYR A 168 -16.69 6.35 8.89
N ILE A 169 -15.45 5.86 8.91
CA ILE A 169 -14.32 6.47 9.58
C ILE A 169 -13.52 7.24 8.54
N GLU A 170 -13.38 8.54 8.75
CA GLU A 170 -12.47 9.38 7.99
C GLU A 170 -11.26 9.74 8.86
N THR A 171 -10.06 9.37 8.41
CA THR A 171 -8.81 9.58 9.17
C THR A 171 -8.08 10.87 8.79
N GLU A 172 -8.40 11.47 7.64
CA GLU A 172 -7.86 12.75 7.21
C GLU A 172 -8.89 13.86 7.46
N ALA A 173 -8.43 15.05 7.89
CA ALA A 173 -9.25 16.25 7.96
C ALA A 173 -9.54 16.79 6.54
N GLY A 174 -10.34 16.05 5.78
CA GLY A 174 -10.91 16.46 4.50
C GLY A 174 -12.27 17.12 4.69
N VAL A 175 -12.72 17.86 3.67
CA VAL A 175 -14.08 18.40 3.64
C VAL A 175 -15.06 17.22 3.62
N LEU A 176 -15.84 17.09 4.69
CA LEU A 176 -16.87 16.06 4.83
C LEU A 176 -17.67 15.90 3.54
N PRO A 177 -17.93 14.67 3.06
CA PRO A 177 -18.69 14.46 1.84
C PRO A 177 -20.07 15.10 1.98
N TYR A 178 -20.37 16.07 1.11
CA TYR A 178 -21.67 16.71 0.95
C TYR A 178 -22.73 15.67 0.53
N THR A 179 -23.22 14.92 1.50
CA THR A 179 -24.39 14.02 1.45
C THR A 179 -25.02 14.01 2.84
N PRO A 180 -26.32 13.75 3.00
CA PRO A 180 -26.99 13.88 4.29
C PRO A 180 -26.57 12.74 5.22
N VAL A 181 -25.45 12.91 5.92
CA VAL A 181 -25.07 12.11 7.07
C VAL A 181 -26.14 12.34 8.14
N LYS A 182 -26.70 11.28 8.73
CA LYS A 182 -27.67 11.44 9.84
C LYS A 182 -27.03 12.14 11.06
N GLY A 183 -25.70 12.07 11.17
CA GLY A 183 -24.88 12.81 12.12
C GLY A 183 -23.40 12.48 11.94
N ASP A 184 -22.53 13.41 12.30
CA ASP A 184 -21.08 13.26 12.37
C ASP A 184 -20.61 13.53 13.81
N PHE A 185 -19.50 12.90 14.19
CA PHE A 185 -18.82 13.17 15.45
C PHE A 185 -17.32 13.01 15.26
N VAL A 186 -16.56 13.75 16.05
CA VAL A 186 -15.09 13.70 16.03
C VAL A 186 -14.63 12.96 17.27
N LEU A 187 -13.73 11.98 17.07
CA LEU A 187 -13.08 11.24 18.14
C LEU A 187 -11.60 11.59 18.16
N GLU A 188 -11.13 12.19 19.24
CA GLU A 188 -9.71 12.47 19.45
C GLU A 188 -9.03 11.25 20.08
N ILE A 189 -8.08 10.65 19.37
CA ILE A 189 -7.32 9.49 19.85
C ILE A 189 -5.87 9.92 20.11
N PRO A 190 -5.40 9.93 21.37
CA PRO A 190 -4.02 10.25 21.67
C PRO A 190 -3.11 9.12 21.15
N VAL A 191 -2.18 9.46 20.26
CA VAL A 191 -1.20 8.51 19.70
C VAL A 191 -0.11 8.24 20.73
N ASP A 192 0.06 6.96 21.08
CA ASP A 192 1.14 6.50 21.97
C ASP A 192 2.20 5.72 21.19
N LEU A 193 3.46 5.73 21.68
CA LEU A 193 4.56 4.98 21.09
C LEU A 193 4.32 3.46 21.09
N SER A 194 3.50 2.94 22.02
CA SER A 194 3.12 1.53 22.06
C SER A 194 2.21 1.11 20.91
N MET A 195 1.66 2.06 20.16
CA MET A 195 0.78 1.80 19.02
C MET A 195 1.56 1.59 17.70
N ALA A 196 2.88 1.81 17.70
CA ALA A 196 3.73 1.54 16.55
C ALA A 196 3.84 0.02 16.28
N PRO A 197 3.91 -0.43 15.01
CA PRO A 197 4.00 0.39 13.80
C PRO A 197 2.65 0.72 13.15
N GLU A 198 1.56 0.07 13.58
CA GLU A 198 0.22 0.20 13.00
C GLU A 198 -0.81 0.12 14.12
N ALA A 199 -1.71 1.11 14.19
CA ALA A 199 -2.89 1.05 15.04
C ALA A 199 -4.13 0.72 14.20
N LYS A 200 -4.90 -0.27 14.62
CA LYS A 200 -6.18 -0.61 14.03
C LYS A 200 -7.31 -0.10 14.92
N ILE A 201 -8.27 0.60 14.32
CA ILE A 201 -9.44 1.14 15.01
C ILE A 201 -10.68 0.48 14.42
N LEU A 202 -11.59 0.02 15.29
CA LEU A 202 -12.90 -0.50 14.93
C LEU A 202 -13.97 0.37 15.59
N ILE A 203 -14.90 0.90 14.81
CA ILE A 203 -16.12 1.54 15.31
C ILE A 203 -17.30 0.72 14.82
N TYR A 204 -18.22 0.42 15.74
CA TYR A 204 -19.46 -0.27 15.41
C TYR A 204 -20.64 0.38 16.11
N ALA A 205 -21.82 0.22 15.53
CA ALA A 205 -23.09 0.61 16.11
C ALA A 205 -24.08 -0.56 16.04
N ILE A 206 -24.90 -0.69 17.08
CA ILE A 206 -25.94 -1.72 17.17
C ILE A 206 -27.28 -1.05 16.90
N LEU A 207 -27.99 -1.53 15.89
CA LEU A 207 -29.29 -1.03 15.50
C LEU A 207 -30.41 -1.73 16.29
N PRO A 208 -31.60 -1.10 16.43
CA PRO A 208 -32.71 -1.66 17.22
C PRO A 208 -33.23 -3.02 16.74
N ASP A 209 -33.00 -3.37 15.48
CA ASP A 209 -33.38 -4.64 14.84
C ASP A 209 -32.33 -5.76 15.04
N GLY A 210 -31.29 -5.48 15.83
CA GLY A 210 -30.20 -6.41 16.13
C GLY A 210 -29.12 -6.49 15.06
N GLU A 211 -29.15 -5.64 14.03
CA GLU A 211 -28.04 -5.51 13.07
C GLU A 211 -26.87 -4.74 13.70
N MET A 212 -25.65 -5.23 13.46
CA MET A 212 -24.44 -4.47 13.75
C MET A 212 -23.91 -3.88 12.44
N ILE A 213 -23.61 -2.58 12.44
CA ILE A 213 -22.88 -1.92 11.36
C ILE A 213 -21.52 -1.52 11.88
N ALA A 214 -20.48 -1.68 11.08
CA ALA A 214 -19.11 -1.45 11.51
C ALA A 214 -18.26 -0.81 10.42
N ASP A 215 -17.17 -0.20 10.85
CA ASP A 215 -16.08 0.23 10.01
C ASP A 215 -14.75 0.12 10.74
N SER A 216 -13.68 -0.03 9.97
CA SER A 216 -12.34 -0.09 10.53
C SER A 216 -11.36 0.80 9.77
N ALA A 217 -10.44 1.41 10.50
CA ALA A 217 -9.34 2.17 9.92
C ALA A 217 -7.99 1.65 10.43
N LYS A 218 -6.98 1.74 9.56
CA LYS A 218 -5.59 1.44 9.89
C LYS A 218 -4.80 2.73 9.87
N LEU A 219 -4.08 3.01 10.94
CA LEU A 219 -3.21 4.18 11.07
C LEU A 219 -1.77 3.71 11.09
N GLU A 220 -0.99 4.16 10.11
CA GLU A 220 0.46 3.96 10.11
C GLU A 220 1.11 4.90 11.12
N ILE A 221 1.83 4.33 12.08
CA ILE A 221 2.49 5.07 13.16
C ILE A 221 3.98 4.95 12.99
N GLU A 222 4.69 6.08 13.17
CA GLU A 222 6.13 6.12 13.05
C GLU A 222 6.81 5.09 13.96
N LYS A 223 7.78 4.37 13.39
CA LYS A 223 8.51 3.27 14.03
C LYS A 223 9.49 3.77 15.08
N CYS A 224 8.98 4.12 16.25
CA CYS A 224 9.72 4.77 17.32
C CYS A 224 9.99 3.83 18.50
N LEU A 225 11.25 3.64 18.87
CA LEU A 225 11.63 2.84 20.04
C LEU A 225 11.39 3.63 21.34
N LEU A 226 10.80 2.99 22.35
CA LEU A 226 10.53 3.59 23.66
C LEU A 226 11.78 4.12 24.36
N ASN A 227 12.90 3.38 24.28
CA ASN A 227 14.16 3.80 24.84
C ASN A 227 14.94 4.63 23.81
N LYS A 228 15.01 5.94 24.03
CA LYS A 228 15.80 6.85 23.17
C LYS A 228 17.28 6.67 23.47
N VAL A 229 18.03 6.20 22.46
CA VAL A 229 19.48 5.99 22.54
C VAL A 229 20.17 6.97 21.62
N ASP A 230 21.23 7.60 22.10
CA ASP A 230 22.09 8.49 21.32
C ASP A 230 23.57 8.17 21.58
N LEU A 231 24.40 8.30 20.54
CA LEU A 231 25.82 7.97 20.55
C LEU A 231 26.62 9.16 20.03
N THR A 232 27.56 9.66 20.83
CA THR A 232 28.38 10.81 20.48
C THR A 232 29.86 10.57 20.78
N PHE A 233 30.72 10.88 19.82
CA PHE A 233 32.17 10.88 20.02
C PHE A 233 32.68 12.25 20.40
N THR A 234 33.58 12.29 21.39
CA THR A 234 34.24 13.52 21.85
C THR A 234 35.75 13.28 21.93
N PRO A 235 36.56 13.92 21.05
CA PRO A 235 36.19 14.71 19.86
C PRO A 235 35.64 13.84 18.71
N ALA A 236 34.93 14.44 17.75
CA ALA A 236 34.33 13.74 16.61
C ALA A 236 35.37 13.21 15.59
N GLN A 237 36.55 13.81 15.54
CA GLN A 237 37.68 13.35 14.76
C GLN A 237 38.93 13.43 15.62
N SER A 238 39.79 12.42 15.49
CA SER A 238 40.97 12.27 16.33
C SER A 238 42.11 11.69 15.50
N LEU A 239 43.34 12.10 15.79
CA LEU A 239 44.52 11.53 15.14
C LEU A 239 44.70 10.06 15.57
N PRO A 240 45.38 9.24 14.76
CA PRO A 240 45.79 7.91 15.19
C PRO A 240 46.49 7.99 16.55
N THR A 241 46.18 7.04 17.44
CA THR A 241 46.78 6.93 18.78
C THR A 241 46.37 8.01 19.80
N SER A 242 45.45 8.92 19.45
CA SER A 242 44.83 9.83 20.43
C SER A 242 43.60 9.20 21.10
N GLN A 243 43.27 9.64 22.32
CA GLN A 243 42.14 9.13 23.08
C GLN A 243 40.84 9.79 22.62
N ALA A 244 39.84 8.97 22.26
CA ALA A 244 38.50 9.42 21.92
C ALA A 244 37.49 8.82 22.92
N HIS A 245 36.55 9.63 23.39
CA HIS A 245 35.50 9.19 24.31
C HIS A 245 34.18 9.00 23.55
N LEU A 246 33.68 7.76 23.56
CA LEU A 246 32.32 7.45 23.12
C LEU A 246 31.35 7.62 24.29
N ARG A 247 30.42 8.56 24.17
CA ARG A 247 29.33 8.78 25.11
C ARG A 247 28.07 8.11 24.57
N VAL A 248 27.45 7.30 25.41
CA VAL A 248 26.19 6.61 25.14
C VAL A 248 25.16 7.14 26.12
N THR A 249 24.03 7.63 25.62
CA THR A 249 22.92 8.08 26.47
C THR A 249 21.70 7.23 26.20
N ALA A 250 21.09 6.72 27.27
CA ALA A 250 19.90 5.88 27.24
C ALA A 250 19.15 6.01 28.58
N SER A 251 18.01 5.35 28.71
CA SER A 251 17.25 5.29 29.97
C SER A 251 18.10 4.70 31.11
N PRO A 252 17.91 5.13 32.37
CA PRO A 252 18.69 4.65 33.50
C PRO A 252 18.69 3.12 33.61
N GLN A 253 19.83 2.53 33.96
CA GLN A 253 20.01 1.08 34.14
C GLN A 253 19.76 0.22 32.89
N SER A 254 19.69 0.83 31.70
CA SER A 254 19.62 0.08 30.44
C SER A 254 20.92 -0.70 30.18
N LEU A 255 20.81 -1.92 29.68
CA LEU A 255 21.94 -2.65 29.13
C LEU A 255 22.18 -2.21 27.67
N CYS A 256 23.38 -1.74 27.36
CA CYS A 256 23.75 -1.26 26.03
C CYS A 256 24.80 -2.19 25.39
N GLY A 257 24.49 -2.73 24.21
CA GLY A 257 25.46 -3.42 23.36
C GLY A 257 26.10 -2.43 22.39
N LEU A 258 27.44 -2.40 22.31
CA LEU A 258 28.18 -1.51 21.42
C LEU A 258 28.86 -2.32 20.31
N ARG A 259 28.76 -1.81 19.08
CA ARG A 259 29.42 -2.36 17.90
C ARG A 259 30.10 -1.23 17.14
N ALA A 260 31.40 -1.35 16.93
CA ALA A 260 32.18 -0.48 16.07
C ALA A 260 32.59 -1.26 14.82
N VAL A 261 32.40 -0.68 13.64
CA VAL A 261 32.75 -1.28 12.35
C VAL A 261 33.48 -0.26 11.48
N ASP A 262 34.43 -0.73 10.68
CA ASP A 262 35.07 0.11 9.67
C ASP A 262 34.12 0.36 8.50
N GLN A 263 34.18 1.56 7.92
CA GLN A 263 33.28 1.97 6.83
C GLN A 263 33.42 1.08 5.59
N SER A 264 34.61 0.52 5.33
CA SER A 264 34.83 -0.42 4.21
C SER A 264 34.02 -1.72 4.34
N VAL A 265 33.70 -2.16 5.56
CA VAL A 265 32.89 -3.36 5.81
C VAL A 265 31.41 -3.09 5.48
N LEU A 266 30.92 -1.87 5.73
CA LEU A 266 29.55 -1.46 5.39
C LEU A 266 29.34 -1.40 3.88
N LEU A 267 30.37 -1.08 3.09
CA LEU A 267 30.31 -1.13 1.63
C LEU A 267 30.16 -2.56 1.09
N LEU A 268 30.70 -3.56 1.80
CA LEU A 268 30.61 -4.97 1.42
C LEU A 268 29.29 -5.63 1.88
N LYS A 269 28.72 -5.18 3.01
CA LYS A 269 27.48 -5.72 3.58
C LYS A 269 26.63 -4.61 4.23
N PRO A 270 25.92 -3.79 3.43
CA PRO A 270 25.10 -2.70 3.94
C PRO A 270 23.90 -3.18 4.77
N GLU A 271 23.42 -4.40 4.52
CA GLU A 271 22.30 -5.06 5.24
C GLU A 271 22.57 -5.32 6.73
N ALA A 272 23.80 -5.11 7.19
CA ALA A 272 24.20 -5.33 8.58
C ALA A 272 23.96 -4.11 9.51
N GLU A 273 23.40 -3.01 8.97
CA GLU A 273 23.08 -1.80 9.72
C GLU A 273 21.76 -1.95 10.48
N LEU A 274 21.82 -1.80 11.81
CA LEU A 274 20.67 -1.93 12.68
C LEU A 274 19.86 -0.64 12.62
N SER A 275 18.63 -0.74 12.14
CA SER A 275 17.66 0.35 12.11
C SER A 275 16.43 -0.01 12.94
N PRO A 276 15.64 0.97 13.44
CA PRO A 276 14.37 0.67 14.11
C PRO A 276 13.44 -0.19 13.25
N SER A 277 13.44 0.03 11.92
CA SER A 277 12.64 -0.76 10.98
C SER A 277 13.02 -2.25 11.00
N TRP A 278 14.29 -2.59 11.19
CA TRP A 278 14.73 -3.99 11.37
C TRP A 278 14.01 -4.66 12.55
N ILE A 279 13.89 -3.97 13.69
CA ILE A 279 13.23 -4.50 14.90
C ILE A 279 11.76 -4.73 14.64
N TYR A 280 11.05 -3.74 14.07
CA TYR A 280 9.62 -3.88 13.77
C TYR A 280 9.36 -4.94 12.68
N ASN A 281 10.32 -5.25 11.82
CA ASN A 281 10.22 -6.29 10.81
C ASN A 281 10.48 -7.71 11.36
N LEU A 282 10.85 -7.86 12.64
CA LEU A 282 10.98 -9.17 13.26
C LEU A 282 9.61 -9.87 13.32
N PRO A 283 9.53 -11.20 13.10
CA PRO A 283 8.25 -11.92 13.07
C PRO A 283 7.39 -11.72 14.33
N ASP A 284 8.02 -11.64 15.51
CA ASP A 284 7.31 -11.45 16.78
C ASP A 284 6.73 -10.04 16.95
N MET A 285 7.27 -9.05 16.22
CA MET A 285 6.82 -7.65 16.22
C MET A 285 5.80 -7.37 15.12
N GLN A 286 5.62 -8.29 14.17
CA GLN A 286 4.64 -8.13 13.11
C GLN A 286 3.21 -8.34 13.65
N PRO A 287 2.24 -7.54 13.19
CA PRO A 287 0.84 -7.72 13.59
C PRO A 287 0.38 -9.12 13.18
N ARG A 288 -0.05 -9.93 14.16
CA ARG A 288 -0.66 -11.22 13.89
C ARG A 288 -2.05 -10.98 13.31
N ASN A 289 -2.17 -11.10 11.99
CA ASN A 289 -3.46 -11.22 11.31
C ASN A 289 -4.00 -12.66 11.40
N PHE A 290 -3.27 -13.56 12.06
CA PHE A 290 -3.63 -14.96 12.17
C PHE A 290 -4.42 -15.17 13.46
N ILE A 291 -5.73 -15.38 13.33
CA ILE A 291 -6.48 -16.13 14.34
C ILE A 291 -5.97 -17.57 14.18
N PRO A 292 -5.21 -18.14 15.14
CA PRO A 292 -4.80 -19.53 15.03
C PRO A 292 -6.06 -20.38 14.98
N SER A 293 -6.38 -20.94 13.82
CA SER A 293 -7.37 -22.00 13.66
C SER A 293 -6.99 -23.11 14.65
N PRO A 294 -7.71 -23.29 15.76
CA PRO A 294 -7.43 -24.37 16.67
C PRO A 294 -7.98 -25.60 15.98
N HIS A 295 -7.10 -26.36 15.32
CA HIS A 295 -7.34 -27.73 14.86
C HIS A 295 -8.80 -28.05 14.50
N GLN A 296 -9.28 -27.65 13.31
CA GLN A 296 -10.46 -28.27 12.66
C GLN A 296 -11.66 -28.60 13.58
N LEU A 297 -11.89 -27.83 14.63
CA LEU A 297 -13.09 -27.94 15.46
C LEU A 297 -14.13 -27.06 14.80
N LEU A 298 -14.67 -27.57 13.70
CA LEU A 298 -15.66 -26.93 12.86
C LEU A 298 -15.25 -25.48 12.58
N GLU A 299 -14.61 -25.24 11.43
CA GLU A 299 -15.08 -24.04 10.70
C GLU A 299 -16.59 -24.19 10.73
N GLU A 300 -17.29 -23.34 11.50
CA GLU A 300 -18.72 -23.16 11.29
C GLU A 300 -18.76 -22.83 9.82
N GLN A 301 -19.06 -23.83 9.02
CA GLN A 301 -19.12 -23.75 7.58
C GLN A 301 -20.10 -22.63 7.38
N ASP A 302 -19.58 -21.43 7.05
CA ASP A 302 -20.40 -20.21 6.98
C ASP A 302 -21.62 -20.65 6.18
N PRO A 303 -22.83 -20.64 6.77
CA PRO A 303 -23.96 -21.34 6.19
C PRO A 303 -24.24 -20.67 4.85
N CYS A 304 -23.69 -21.24 3.80
CA CYS A 304 -23.99 -20.87 2.44
C CYS A 304 -25.26 -21.65 2.14
N GLU A 305 -26.32 -20.91 1.86
CA GLU A 305 -27.62 -21.52 1.58
C GLU A 305 -27.65 -21.90 0.10
N TRP A 306 -27.93 -23.17 -0.15
CA TRP A 306 -28.17 -23.69 -1.50
C TRP A 306 -29.58 -23.27 -1.90
N ASP A 307 -29.70 -22.52 -2.99
CA ASP A 307 -30.97 -22.04 -3.54
C ASP A 307 -31.99 -23.19 -3.66
N ARG A 308 -33.05 -23.14 -2.85
CA ARG A 308 -34.16 -24.10 -2.98
C ARG A 308 -35.55 -23.50 -3.00
N ASP A 309 -35.76 -22.26 -2.55
CA ASP A 309 -37.03 -21.57 -2.76
C ASP A 309 -36.79 -20.06 -2.69
N SER A 310 -36.80 -19.40 -3.84
CA SER A 310 -36.54 -17.98 -3.98
C SER A 310 -37.74 -17.16 -3.48
N ASP A 311 -37.73 -16.81 -2.19
CA ASP A 311 -38.60 -15.77 -1.65
C ASP A 311 -37.75 -14.69 -0.94
N GLY A 312 -37.10 -13.85 -1.76
CA GLY A 312 -36.62 -12.53 -1.34
C GLY A 312 -35.29 -12.42 -0.59
N LEU A 313 -34.46 -13.46 -0.46
CA LEU A 313 -33.12 -13.34 0.12
C LEU A 313 -32.10 -12.77 -0.89
N GLU A 314 -31.43 -11.67 -0.53
CA GLU A 314 -30.31 -11.09 -1.30
C GLU A 314 -29.00 -11.68 -0.75
N TYR A 315 -28.31 -12.51 -1.53
CA TYR A 315 -27.06 -13.17 -1.12
C TYR A 315 -25.83 -12.26 -1.29
N LEU A 316 -24.85 -12.41 -0.39
CA LEU A 316 -23.54 -11.80 -0.59
C LEU A 316 -22.74 -12.51 -1.67
N GLN A 317 -22.12 -11.69 -2.53
CA GLN A 317 -21.06 -12.17 -3.39
C GLN A 317 -19.79 -12.45 -2.57
N PRO A 318 -18.89 -13.35 -3.02
CA PRO A 318 -17.76 -13.81 -2.22
C PRO A 318 -16.80 -12.71 -1.74
N ASN A 319 -16.72 -11.60 -2.48
CA ASN A 319 -15.82 -10.49 -2.22
C ASN A 319 -16.51 -9.29 -1.53
N GLU A 320 -17.81 -9.37 -1.26
CA GLU A 320 -18.49 -8.35 -0.47
C GLU A 320 -18.15 -8.48 1.01
N ARG A 321 -18.20 -7.36 1.73
CA ARG A 321 -17.95 -7.33 3.17
C ARG A 321 -19.23 -7.19 3.96
N ASP A 322 -19.28 -7.91 5.08
CA ASP A 322 -20.25 -7.72 6.14
C ASP A 322 -19.61 -7.05 7.37
N ALA A 323 -20.40 -6.86 8.41
CA ALA A 323 -19.92 -6.26 9.66
C ALA A 323 -18.86 -7.15 10.35
N TYR A 324 -18.98 -8.48 10.24
CA TYR A 324 -18.02 -9.42 10.82
C TYR A 324 -16.64 -9.34 10.16
N SER A 325 -16.58 -9.08 8.86
CA SER A 325 -15.33 -8.87 8.12
C SER A 325 -14.44 -7.79 8.76
N TYR A 326 -15.04 -6.72 9.30
CA TYR A 326 -14.28 -5.67 10.02
C TYR A 326 -13.74 -6.14 11.37
N VAL A 327 -14.44 -7.08 12.04
CA VAL A 327 -13.98 -7.67 13.30
C VAL A 327 -12.82 -8.62 13.06
N GLU A 328 -12.89 -9.42 11.99
CA GLU A 328 -11.80 -10.31 11.57
C GLU A 328 -10.55 -9.54 11.17
N ASP A 329 -10.70 -8.39 10.49
CA ASP A 329 -9.58 -7.51 10.16
C ASP A 329 -8.82 -6.99 11.40
N MET A 330 -9.49 -6.91 12.55
CA MET A 330 -8.86 -6.60 13.84
C MET A 330 -8.13 -7.79 14.47
N GLY A 331 -8.28 -9.00 13.91
CA GLY A 331 -7.77 -10.24 14.50
C GLY A 331 -8.60 -10.73 15.68
N LEU A 332 -9.90 -10.39 15.72
CA LEU A 332 -10.82 -10.72 16.80
C LEU A 332 -11.87 -11.74 16.34
N THR A 333 -12.38 -12.54 17.27
CA THR A 333 -13.55 -13.41 17.08
C THR A 333 -14.68 -12.89 17.95
N ALA A 334 -15.87 -12.69 17.35
CA ALA A 334 -17.04 -12.19 18.07
C ALA A 334 -17.98 -13.33 18.43
N PHE A 335 -18.37 -13.41 19.71
CA PHE A 335 -19.49 -14.23 20.17
C PHE A 335 -20.64 -13.29 20.49
N THR A 336 -21.66 -13.28 19.63
CA THR A 336 -22.76 -12.32 19.76
C THR A 336 -24.06 -12.90 19.21
N ASN A 337 -25.18 -12.39 19.72
CA ASN A 337 -26.53 -12.65 19.21
C ASN A 337 -26.97 -11.62 18.15
N LEU A 338 -26.08 -10.72 17.74
CA LEU A 338 -26.33 -9.71 16.73
C LEU A 338 -26.15 -10.28 15.31
N LYS A 339 -26.82 -9.67 14.34
CA LYS A 339 -26.63 -9.97 12.91
C LYS A 339 -25.35 -9.29 12.44
N ILE A 340 -24.26 -10.05 12.40
CA ILE A 340 -22.94 -9.55 12.00
C ILE A 340 -22.41 -10.22 10.73
N LYS A 341 -22.83 -11.46 10.48
CA LYS A 341 -22.51 -12.24 9.28
C LYS A 341 -23.74 -12.27 8.37
N TYR A 342 -23.50 -12.20 7.06
CA TYR A 342 -24.55 -12.39 6.07
C TYR A 342 -24.28 -13.64 5.24
N PRO A 343 -25.35 -14.40 4.86
CA PRO A 343 -25.19 -15.62 4.10
C PRO A 343 -24.58 -15.32 2.73
N LYS A 344 -23.56 -16.11 2.39
CA LYS A 344 -22.91 -16.08 1.07
C LYS A 344 -23.58 -17.12 0.18
N GLU A 345 -23.62 -16.86 -1.12
CA GLU A 345 -24.07 -17.85 -2.09
C GLU A 345 -23.03 -18.99 -2.22
N CYS A 346 -23.46 -20.25 -2.18
CA CYS A 346 -22.56 -21.38 -2.45
C CYS A 346 -22.21 -21.39 -3.95
N PHE A 347 -20.93 -21.29 -4.29
CA PHE A 347 -20.45 -21.54 -5.65
C PHE A 347 -19.97 -22.98 -5.77
N GLU A 348 -20.61 -23.76 -6.64
CA GLU A 348 -20.11 -25.06 -7.05
C GLU A 348 -18.89 -24.81 -7.94
N TYR A 349 -17.68 -24.95 -7.39
CA TYR A 349 -16.49 -25.05 -8.24
C TYR A 349 -16.58 -26.40 -8.93
N ASP A 350 -16.98 -26.41 -10.21
CA ASP A 350 -16.82 -27.57 -11.09
C ASP A 350 -15.34 -27.94 -11.11
N ILE A 351 -14.96 -28.85 -10.23
CA ILE A 351 -13.68 -29.54 -10.31
C ILE A 351 -13.81 -30.41 -11.55
N PHE A 352 -13.33 -29.90 -12.69
CA PHE A 352 -13.05 -30.71 -13.86
C PHE A 352 -12.05 -31.79 -13.44
N THR A 353 -12.57 -32.94 -13.02
CA THR A 353 -11.78 -34.16 -12.90
C THR A 353 -11.30 -34.49 -14.31
N PRO A 354 -9.97 -34.51 -14.58
CA PRO A 354 -9.50 -34.97 -15.87
C PRO A 354 -9.97 -36.42 -16.04
N MET A 355 -10.69 -36.68 -17.15
CA MET A 355 -11.16 -38.03 -17.46
C MET A 355 -9.95 -38.98 -17.59
N PRO A 356 -10.11 -40.24 -17.16
CA PRO A 356 -9.04 -41.21 -17.00
C PRO A 356 -8.37 -41.67 -18.31
#